data_AF-A0A535A4H0-F1
#
_entry.id   AF-A0A535A4H0-F1
#
_cell.length_a   1.000
_cell.length_b   1.000
_cell.length_c   1.000
_cell.angle_alpha   90.00
_cell.angle_beta   90.00
_cell.angle_gamma   90.00
#
_symmetry.space_group_name_H-M   'P 1'
#
loop_
_entity.id
_entity.type
_entity.pdbx_description
1 polymer ?
#
loop_
_entity_poly.entity_id
_entity_poly.type
_entity_poly.pdbx_seq_one_letter_code
_entity_poly.pdbx_strand_id
1 'polypeptide(L)'
;MATPLKAIPGPGKRIEVPIKKATGPGDDKIHTWPHLVRNEFLIACAMMILLIVWSLLVDAPLEEPANPTRTPNPSKAPWYFLGLQEMLVFFDPWHAGVVLPTFIIVGLMVIPYLDINPKGNGYYCWKDRKWEITTFIVGFHILWVSLIIIGTFLRGPGWNWFWFWEKWDPHKVEALTNVDLPFLLGVRDETMATIVGALIVGGYFVVGYAAFYALCRGVKGAEFPDFIERWGWARFGLTGFLFLNMWAVVAKMMMRHLLNIKYIMVLKTPYFSINI
;
A
#
# COMPACT_ATOMS: atom_id res chain seq x y z
N MET A 1 7.97 -76.99 35.97
CA MET A 1 8.60 -77.03 34.64
C MET A 1 9.01 -75.61 34.28
N ALA A 2 10.32 -75.36 34.23
CA ALA A 2 10.91 -74.04 34.08
C ALA A 2 10.94 -73.57 32.61
N THR A 3 10.95 -72.26 32.45
CA THR A 3 10.83 -71.39 31.28
C THR A 3 11.88 -71.60 30.17
N PRO A 4 11.56 -71.34 28.89
CA PRO A 4 12.55 -70.85 27.94
C PRO A 4 12.49 -69.31 27.86
N LEU A 5 13.64 -68.68 28.13
CA LEU A 5 13.88 -67.24 28.01
C LEU A 5 13.63 -66.76 26.57
N LYS A 6 12.73 -65.78 26.39
CA LYS A 6 12.59 -65.05 25.13
C LYS A 6 13.71 -64.00 25.06
N ALA A 7 14.55 -64.11 24.04
CA ALA A 7 15.72 -63.25 23.84
C ALA A 7 15.34 -61.76 23.80
N ILE A 8 16.06 -60.96 24.59
CA ILE A 8 16.05 -59.49 24.56
C ILE A 8 16.78 -59.04 23.28
N PRO A 9 16.21 -58.17 22.43
CA PRO A 9 16.98 -57.59 21.33
C PRO A 9 18.00 -56.61 21.93
N GLY A 10 19.28 -56.84 21.63
CA GLY A 10 20.40 -55.99 22.04
C GLY A 10 20.33 -54.55 21.49
N PRO A 11 21.25 -53.68 21.93
CA PRO A 11 21.13 -52.24 21.76
C PRO A 11 21.33 -51.83 20.30
N GLY A 12 20.40 -51.02 19.78
CA GLY A 12 20.70 -50.02 18.76
C GLY A 12 20.93 -50.50 17.32
N LYS A 13 20.02 -51.28 16.74
CA LYS A 13 19.86 -51.20 15.27
C LYS A 13 19.17 -49.88 14.93
N ARG A 14 19.95 -48.91 14.46
CA ARG A 14 19.44 -47.67 13.86
C ARG A 14 18.47 -48.08 12.75
N ILE A 15 17.18 -47.84 12.95
CA ILE A 15 16.18 -48.00 11.91
C ILE A 15 16.42 -46.83 10.95
N GLU A 16 17.26 -47.05 9.94
CA GLU A 16 17.33 -46.14 8.81
C GLU A 16 16.06 -46.34 8.01
N VAL A 17 15.04 -45.54 8.33
CA VAL A 17 13.85 -45.43 7.51
C VAL A 17 14.34 -44.93 6.15
N PRO A 18 14.24 -45.73 5.06
CA PRO A 18 14.60 -45.23 3.75
C PRO A 18 13.65 -44.07 3.46
N ILE A 19 14.23 -42.88 3.31
CA ILE A 19 13.48 -41.67 3.01
C ILE A 19 12.75 -41.94 1.70
N LYS A 20 11.41 -42.07 1.77
CA LYS A 20 10.58 -42.20 0.58
C LYS A 20 10.85 -40.98 -0.30
N LYS A 21 11.45 -41.21 -1.46
CA LYS A 21 11.41 -40.24 -2.56
C LYS A 21 9.94 -39.99 -2.87
N ALA A 22 9.46 -38.77 -2.68
CA ALA A 22 9.71 -37.84 -3.76
C ALA A 22 8.58 -37.61 -4.78
N THR A 23 7.43 -38.28 -4.74
CA THR A 23 6.54 -38.41 -5.91
C THR A 23 5.43 -37.35 -5.95
N GLY A 24 5.79 -36.07 -5.97
CA GLY A 24 4.89 -34.96 -6.30
C GLY A 24 5.56 -33.57 -6.20
N PRO A 25 4.94 -32.48 -6.70
CA PRO A 25 5.55 -31.14 -6.79
C PRO A 25 5.88 -30.46 -5.45
N GLY A 26 5.69 -31.13 -4.32
CA GLY A 26 5.98 -30.64 -2.97
C GLY A 26 7.05 -31.46 -2.25
N ASP A 27 7.81 -32.28 -2.99
CA ASP A 27 8.61 -33.36 -2.40
C ASP A 27 10.13 -33.15 -2.62
N ASP A 28 10.53 -32.01 -3.21
CA ASP A 28 11.92 -31.54 -3.29
C ASP A 28 12.31 -30.73 -2.03
N LYS A 29 11.97 -31.27 -0.86
CA LYS A 29 12.25 -30.62 0.43
C LYS A 29 13.67 -30.97 0.86
N ILE A 30 14.56 -29.99 0.77
CA ILE A 30 15.91 -30.08 1.33
C ILE A 30 15.89 -29.71 2.82
N HIS A 31 16.80 -30.28 3.60
CA HIS A 31 16.95 -29.91 5.01
C HIS A 31 17.32 -28.43 5.14
N THR A 32 16.64 -27.71 6.04
CA THR A 32 16.89 -26.29 6.35
C THR A 32 18.35 -26.07 6.73
N TRP A 33 18.90 -26.97 7.55
CA TRP A 33 20.31 -27.04 7.85
C TRP A 33 20.98 -28.13 7.00
N PRO A 34 22.12 -27.86 6.33
CA PRO A 34 22.85 -26.59 6.31
C PRO A 34 22.40 -25.64 5.18
N HIS A 35 21.49 -26.06 4.29
CA HIS A 35 21.28 -25.39 3.00
C HIS A 35 20.73 -23.96 3.11
N LEU A 36 19.60 -23.77 3.80
CA LEU A 36 18.99 -22.45 3.97
C LEU A 36 19.81 -21.60 4.94
N VAL A 37 20.17 -22.17 6.10
CA VAL A 37 20.87 -21.42 7.17
C VAL A 37 22.23 -20.91 6.71
N ARG A 38 22.98 -21.68 5.91
CA ARG A 38 24.25 -21.21 5.34
C ARG A 38 24.01 -20.00 4.43
N ASN A 39 22.99 -20.04 3.58
CA ASN A 39 22.70 -18.94 2.65
C ASN A 39 22.23 -17.69 3.41
N GLU A 40 21.35 -17.84 4.40
CA GLU A 40 20.91 -16.74 5.27
C GLU A 40 22.08 -16.13 6.04
N PHE A 41 22.98 -16.95 6.58
CA PHE A 41 24.18 -16.47 7.27
C PHE A 41 25.11 -15.69 6.34
N LEU A 42 25.35 -16.18 5.12
CA LEU A 42 26.17 -15.47 4.13
C LEU A 42 25.54 -14.13 3.74
N ILE A 43 24.22 -14.07 3.53
CA ILE A 43 23.50 -12.82 3.24
C ILE A 43 23.56 -11.89 4.45
N ALA A 44 23.39 -12.39 5.68
CA ALA A 44 23.49 -11.59 6.89
C ALA A 44 24.89 -10.98 7.04
N CYS A 45 25.96 -11.75 6.81
CA CYS A 45 27.33 -11.24 6.78
C CYS A 45 27.52 -10.18 5.69
N ALA A 46 27.02 -10.42 4.47
CA ALA A 46 27.11 -9.46 3.39
C ALA A 46 26.37 -8.15 3.69
N MET A 47 25.16 -8.23 4.25
CA MET A 47 24.38 -7.07 4.69
C MET A 47 25.07 -6.31 5.83
N MET A 48 25.68 -7.02 6.78
CA MET A 48 26.45 -6.40 7.86
C MET A 48 27.64 -5.61 7.31
N ILE A 49 28.41 -6.22 6.41
CA ILE A 49 29.55 -5.55 5.75
C ILE A 49 29.05 -4.33 4.97
N LEU A 50 27.97 -4.46 4.20
CA LEU A 50 27.38 -3.36 3.44
C LEU A 50 26.98 -2.19 4.35
N LEU A 51 26.28 -2.46 5.44
CA LEU A 51 25.85 -1.42 6.39
C LEU A 51 27.03 -0.77 7.12
N ILE A 52 28.06 -1.54 7.48
CA ILE A 52 29.30 -0.99 8.08
C ILE A 52 30.01 -0.08 7.08
N VAL A 53 30.23 -0.54 5.85
CA VAL A 53 30.88 0.26 4.81
C VAL A 53 30.06 1.53 4.55
N TRP A 54 28.75 1.43 4.42
CA TRP A 54 27.87 2.59 4.25
C TRP A 54 27.98 3.58 5.42
N SER A 55 27.95 3.09 6.66
CA SER A 55 28.07 3.92 7.87
C SER A 55 29.44 4.59 8.03
N LEU A 56 30.51 4.04 7.45
CA LEU A 56 31.84 4.64 7.45
C LEU A 56 32.01 5.68 6.34
N LEU A 57 31.25 5.56 5.25
CA LEU A 57 31.34 6.46 4.09
C LEU A 57 30.37 7.65 4.16
N VAL A 58 29.25 7.50 4.86
CA VAL A 58 28.18 8.50 4.92
C VAL A 58 27.81 8.76 6.37
N ASP A 59 28.09 9.97 6.84
CA ASP A 59 27.66 10.43 8.15
C ASP A 59 26.13 10.51 8.23
N ALA A 60 25.59 10.15 9.39
CA ALA A 60 24.17 10.30 9.64
C ALA A 60 23.80 11.80 9.66
N PRO A 61 22.80 12.24 8.88
CA PRO A 61 22.33 13.63 8.91
C PRO A 61 21.51 13.88 10.17
N LEU A 62 22.18 13.98 11.32
CA LEU A 62 21.57 14.30 12.60
C LEU A 62 21.45 15.83 12.73
N GLU A 63 20.25 16.30 13.06
CA GLU A 63 20.00 17.72 13.32
C GLU A 63 20.51 18.13 14.72
N GLU A 64 20.57 19.44 14.95
CA GLU A 64 20.84 20.03 16.27
C GLU A 64 19.82 19.54 17.32
N PRO A 65 20.16 19.59 18.63
CA PRO A 65 19.21 19.29 19.69
C PRO A 65 17.90 20.06 19.54
N ALA A 66 16.77 19.38 19.77
CA ALA A 66 15.45 19.91 19.53
C ALA A 66 15.22 21.25 20.25
N ASN A 67 14.83 22.28 19.48
CA ASN A 67 14.48 23.59 20.00
C ASN A 67 12.96 23.84 19.84
N PRO A 68 12.18 23.90 20.94
CA PRO A 68 10.74 24.15 20.87
C PRO A 68 10.35 25.48 20.23
N THR A 69 11.28 26.45 20.15
CA THR A 69 11.02 27.79 19.59
C THR A 69 11.31 27.89 18.09
N ARG A 70 11.86 26.84 17.47
CA ARG A 70 12.18 26.83 16.04
C ARG A 70 11.66 25.55 15.38
N THR A 71 10.81 25.72 14.37
CA THR A 71 10.40 24.61 13.51
C THR A 71 11.33 24.54 12.30
N PRO A 72 11.97 23.40 12.02
CA PRO A 72 12.82 23.25 10.84
C PRO A 72 11.99 23.38 9.56
N ASN A 73 12.57 24.02 8.53
CA ASN A 73 11.95 24.18 7.23
C ASN A 73 12.91 23.73 6.11
N PRO A 74 12.60 22.68 5.34
CA PRO A 74 11.39 21.84 5.41
C PRO A 74 11.47 20.82 6.55
N SER A 75 10.36 20.61 7.27
CA SER A 75 10.23 19.50 8.21
C SER A 75 9.88 18.22 7.42
N LYS A 76 10.90 17.46 7.01
CA LYS A 76 10.72 16.17 6.32
C LYS A 76 10.66 15.03 7.33
N ALA A 77 9.64 14.19 7.21
CA ALA A 77 9.56 12.94 7.94
C ALA A 77 10.63 11.95 7.42
N PRO A 78 10.96 10.89 8.18
CA PRO A 78 11.77 9.78 7.68
C PRO A 78 11.21 9.24 6.36
N TRP A 79 12.10 8.75 5.48
CA TRP A 79 11.75 8.43 4.08
C TRP A 79 10.59 7.43 3.93
N TYR A 80 10.44 6.49 4.85
CA TYR A 80 9.36 5.51 4.85
C TYR A 80 7.98 6.11 5.21
N PHE A 81 7.95 7.31 5.79
CA PHE A 81 6.74 8.10 6.04
C PHE A 81 6.51 9.25 5.04
N LEU A 82 7.48 9.55 4.16
CA LEU A 82 7.35 10.65 3.19
C LEU A 82 6.16 10.48 2.25
N GLY A 83 5.80 9.24 1.89
CA GLY A 83 4.60 8.97 1.10
C GLY A 83 3.33 9.47 1.79
N LEU A 84 3.18 9.21 3.09
CA LEU A 84 2.06 9.74 3.89
C LEU A 84 2.11 11.25 4.01
N GLN A 85 3.29 11.80 4.24
CA GLN A 85 3.46 13.25 4.34
C GLN A 85 3.05 13.96 3.04
N GLU A 86 3.39 13.38 1.89
CA GLU A 86 2.97 13.92 0.61
C GLU A 86 1.45 13.85 0.42
N MET A 87 0.80 12.79 0.91
CA MET A 87 -0.67 12.69 0.90
C MET A 87 -1.36 13.79 1.72
N LEU A 88 -0.73 14.31 2.78
CA LEU A 88 -1.26 15.42 3.59
C LEU A 88 -1.36 16.75 2.82
N VAL A 89 -0.72 16.87 1.66
CA VAL A 89 -0.89 18.06 0.80
C VAL A 89 -2.27 18.04 0.12
N PHE A 90 -2.78 16.84 -0.16
CA PHE A 90 -4.00 16.62 -0.94
C PHE A 90 -5.23 16.39 -0.06
N PHE A 91 -5.03 15.82 1.12
CA PHE A 91 -6.09 15.41 2.04
C PHE A 91 -5.93 16.05 3.42
N ASP A 92 -7.05 16.21 4.13
CA ASP A 92 -7.01 16.61 5.53
C ASP A 92 -6.36 15.52 6.41
N PRO A 93 -5.76 15.91 7.56
CA PRO A 93 -4.97 14.99 8.40
C PRO A 93 -5.70 13.73 8.86
N TRP A 94 -7.02 13.81 9.12
CA TRP A 94 -7.79 12.64 9.54
C TRP A 94 -7.91 11.59 8.42
N HIS A 95 -8.04 12.03 7.16
CA HIS A 95 -8.25 11.13 6.03
C HIS A 95 -6.93 10.52 5.56
N ALA A 96 -5.89 11.35 5.34
CA ALA A 96 -4.57 10.87 4.94
C ALA A 96 -3.80 10.18 6.06
N GLY A 97 -3.95 10.61 7.31
CA GLY A 97 -3.20 10.08 8.44
C GLY A 97 -3.82 8.84 9.09
N VAL A 98 -5.15 8.65 9.00
CA VAL A 98 -5.85 7.56 9.70
C VAL A 98 -6.63 6.67 8.74
N VAL A 99 -7.53 7.23 7.94
CA VAL A 99 -8.45 6.44 7.10
C VAL A 99 -7.74 5.67 6.00
N LEU A 100 -6.96 6.36 5.15
CA LEU A 100 -6.27 5.72 4.03
C LEU A 100 -5.23 4.67 4.50
N PRO A 101 -4.39 4.94 5.52
CA PRO A 101 -3.49 3.92 6.06
C PRO A 101 -4.23 2.70 6.61
N THR A 102 -5.38 2.91 7.27
CA THR A 102 -6.23 1.82 7.75
C THR A 102 -6.75 0.97 6.60
N PHE A 103 -7.20 1.58 5.50
CA PHE A 103 -7.64 0.84 4.31
C PHE A 103 -6.49 0.06 3.66
N ILE A 104 -5.27 0.61 3.62
CA ILE A 104 -4.11 -0.12 3.10
C ILE A 104 -3.82 -1.34 3.98
N ILE A 105 -3.72 -1.17 5.30
CA ILE A 105 -3.40 -2.25 6.24
C ILE A 105 -4.48 -3.33 6.24
N VAL A 106 -5.76 -2.95 6.38
CA VAL A 106 -6.89 -3.88 6.34
C VAL A 106 -6.99 -4.55 4.98
N GLY A 107 -6.79 -3.79 3.89
CA GLY A 107 -6.76 -4.32 2.54
C GLY A 107 -5.71 -5.43 2.39
N LEU A 108 -4.48 -5.19 2.83
CA LEU A 108 -3.39 -6.18 2.81
C LEU A 108 -3.72 -7.43 3.65
N MET A 109 -4.32 -7.26 4.83
CA MET A 109 -4.74 -8.39 5.69
C MET A 109 -5.85 -9.22 5.05
N VAL A 110 -6.71 -8.60 4.25
CA VAL A 110 -7.89 -9.25 3.65
C VAL A 110 -7.57 -9.89 2.29
N ILE A 111 -6.40 -9.63 1.68
CA ILE A 111 -5.97 -10.25 0.41
C ILE A 111 -6.17 -11.78 0.38
N PRO A 112 -5.75 -12.58 1.40
CA PRO A 112 -5.92 -14.02 1.37
C PRO A 112 -7.38 -14.49 1.32
N TYR A 113 -8.33 -13.63 1.73
CA TYR A 113 -9.76 -13.92 1.74
C TYR A 113 -10.48 -13.41 0.49
N LEU A 114 -9.90 -12.41 -0.20
CA LEU A 114 -10.42 -11.85 -1.45
C LEU A 114 -9.95 -12.64 -2.68
N ASP A 115 -8.73 -13.17 -2.64
CA ASP A 115 -8.13 -13.93 -3.72
C ASP A 115 -8.58 -15.40 -3.68
N ILE A 116 -9.44 -15.76 -4.64
CA ILE A 116 -9.94 -17.12 -4.83
C ILE A 116 -9.08 -17.95 -5.79
N ASN A 117 -8.02 -17.38 -6.38
CA ASN A 117 -7.22 -18.05 -7.39
C ASN A 117 -6.18 -18.97 -6.74
N PRO A 118 -6.27 -20.32 -6.88
CA PRO A 118 -5.31 -21.23 -6.28
C PRO A 118 -3.97 -21.31 -7.04
N LYS A 119 -3.91 -20.79 -8.27
CA LYS A 119 -2.69 -20.84 -9.11
C LYS A 119 -1.68 -19.81 -8.64
N GLY A 120 -0.39 -20.00 -8.93
CA GLY A 120 0.67 -19.02 -8.64
C GLY A 120 1.05 -18.90 -7.16
N ASN A 121 0.75 -19.91 -6.34
CA ASN A 121 1.22 -19.98 -4.95
C ASN A 121 2.62 -20.63 -4.92
N GLY A 122 3.62 -19.90 -4.39
CA GLY A 122 4.97 -20.43 -4.19
C GLY A 122 5.91 -20.40 -5.40
N TYR A 123 5.50 -19.87 -6.55
CA TYR A 123 6.36 -19.64 -7.71
C TYR A 123 5.95 -18.36 -8.46
N TYR A 124 6.91 -17.68 -9.09
CA TYR A 124 6.64 -16.47 -9.86
C TYR A 124 5.86 -16.81 -11.15
N CYS A 125 4.62 -16.32 -11.28
CA CYS A 125 3.79 -16.56 -12.45
C CYS A 125 2.98 -15.33 -12.85
N TRP A 126 3.52 -14.50 -13.76
CA TRP A 126 2.85 -13.29 -14.25
C TRP A 126 1.54 -13.59 -15.01
N LYS A 127 1.54 -14.64 -15.84
CA LYS A 127 0.40 -14.95 -16.72
C LYS A 127 -0.86 -15.36 -15.96
N ASP A 128 -0.70 -16.09 -14.86
CA ASP A 128 -1.81 -16.65 -14.07
C ASP A 128 -2.45 -15.64 -13.11
N ARG A 129 -1.75 -14.54 -12.79
CA ARG A 129 -2.16 -13.52 -11.80
C ARG A 129 -1.95 -12.09 -12.29
N LYS A 130 -2.08 -11.86 -13.59
CA LYS A 130 -1.71 -10.57 -14.21
C LYS A 130 -2.46 -9.39 -13.61
N TRP A 131 -3.73 -9.54 -13.22
CA TRP A 131 -4.54 -8.43 -12.72
C TRP A 131 -4.23 -8.10 -11.27
N GLU A 132 -4.02 -9.12 -10.45
CA GLU A 132 -3.64 -9.02 -9.05
C GLU A 132 -2.25 -8.38 -8.92
N ILE A 133 -1.29 -8.87 -9.71
CA ILE A 133 0.06 -8.33 -9.73
C ILE A 133 0.07 -6.90 -10.29
N THR A 134 -0.66 -6.62 -11.36
CA THR A 134 -0.73 -5.25 -11.92
C THR A 134 -1.36 -4.28 -10.91
N THR A 135 -2.43 -4.68 -10.22
CA THR A 135 -3.07 -3.83 -9.20
C THR A 135 -2.10 -3.55 -8.06
N PHE A 136 -1.35 -4.56 -7.61
CA PHE A 136 -0.32 -4.37 -6.58
C PHE A 136 0.82 -3.45 -7.04
N ILE A 137 1.33 -3.63 -8.26
CA ILE A 137 2.38 -2.76 -8.81
C ILE A 137 1.90 -1.33 -8.96
N VAL A 138 0.68 -1.11 -9.47
CA VAL A 138 0.10 0.23 -9.59
C VAL A 138 -0.06 0.85 -8.20
N GLY A 139 -0.70 0.16 -7.25
CA GLY A 139 -0.94 0.71 -5.91
C GLY A 139 0.34 0.96 -5.11
N PHE A 140 1.24 -0.03 -5.03
CA PHE A 140 2.43 0.06 -4.21
C PHE A 140 3.60 0.76 -4.93
N HIS A 141 3.97 0.35 -6.13
CA HIS A 141 5.14 0.96 -6.79
C HIS A 141 4.78 2.31 -7.44
N ILE A 142 3.70 2.38 -8.21
CA ILE A 142 3.41 3.60 -8.98
C ILE A 142 2.76 4.69 -8.12
N LEU A 143 1.88 4.34 -7.18
CA LEU A 143 1.28 5.36 -6.31
C LEU A 143 2.16 5.63 -5.09
N TRP A 144 2.40 4.60 -4.26
CA TRP A 144 3.07 4.83 -2.97
C TRP A 144 4.55 5.21 -3.07
N VAL A 145 5.35 4.46 -3.85
CA VAL A 145 6.79 4.78 -3.99
C VAL A 145 7.00 6.09 -4.75
N SER A 146 6.18 6.42 -5.75
CA SER A 146 6.28 7.71 -6.43
C SER A 146 5.99 8.89 -5.51
N LEU A 147 5.04 8.78 -4.57
CA LEU A 147 4.82 9.80 -3.54
C LEU A 147 6.06 9.99 -2.64
N ILE A 148 6.74 8.90 -2.27
CA ILE A 148 8.01 8.97 -1.52
C ILE A 148 9.08 9.70 -2.34
N ILE A 149 9.21 9.39 -3.63
CA ILE A 149 10.17 10.03 -4.53
C ILE A 149 9.88 11.54 -4.64
N ILE A 150 8.60 11.91 -4.80
CA ILE A 150 8.17 13.31 -4.86
C ILE A 150 8.52 14.04 -3.55
N GLY A 151 8.16 13.48 -2.40
CA GLY A 151 8.48 14.06 -1.08
C GLY A 151 9.98 14.18 -0.82
N THR A 152 10.77 13.24 -1.33
CA THR A 152 12.22 13.23 -1.15
C THR A 152 12.89 14.31 -2.01
N PHE A 153 12.62 14.31 -3.32
CA PHE A 153 13.42 15.05 -4.29
C PHE A 153 12.77 16.33 -4.80
N LEU A 154 11.43 16.41 -4.87
CA LEU A 154 10.71 17.54 -5.48
C LEU A 154 10.15 18.50 -4.43
N ARG A 155 9.99 18.08 -3.17
CA ARG A 155 9.53 18.96 -2.08
C ARG A 155 10.70 19.69 -1.44
N GLY A 156 10.68 21.03 -1.52
CA GLY A 156 11.70 21.93 -0.96
C GLY A 156 11.18 22.77 0.21
N PRO A 157 11.81 23.93 0.50
CA PRO A 157 11.38 24.85 1.55
C PRO A 157 9.90 25.23 1.43
N GLY A 158 9.19 25.27 2.57
CA GLY A 158 7.76 25.52 2.65
C GLY A 158 6.87 24.38 2.15
N TRP A 159 7.45 23.20 1.90
CA TRP A 159 6.80 22.10 1.18
C TRP A 159 6.36 22.49 -0.24
N ASN A 160 6.98 23.51 -0.82
CA ASN A 160 6.71 23.94 -2.19
C ASN A 160 7.26 22.93 -3.20
N TRP A 161 6.70 22.97 -4.41
CA TRP A 161 7.15 22.15 -5.51
C TRP A 161 8.36 22.79 -6.20
N PHE A 162 9.41 21.99 -6.39
CA PHE A 162 10.59 22.34 -7.16
C PHE A 162 10.90 21.21 -8.16
N TRP A 163 11.16 21.58 -9.40
CA TRP A 163 11.64 20.62 -10.39
C TRP A 163 13.10 20.24 -10.14
N PHE A 164 13.54 19.10 -10.67
CA PHE A 164 14.91 18.60 -10.44
C PHE A 164 16.02 19.52 -10.98
N TRP A 165 15.68 20.46 -11.86
CA TRP A 165 16.58 21.49 -12.38
C TRP A 165 16.41 22.86 -11.72
N GLU A 166 15.42 23.04 -10.84
CA GLU A 166 15.13 24.32 -10.17
C GLU A 166 15.92 24.43 -8.88
N LYS A 167 16.56 25.57 -8.64
CA LYS A 167 17.23 25.82 -7.36
C LYS A 167 16.19 26.10 -6.28
N TRP A 168 16.38 25.52 -5.10
CA TRP A 168 15.48 25.73 -3.97
C TRP A 168 15.66 27.15 -3.43
N ASP A 169 14.66 28.01 -3.65
CA ASP A 169 14.59 29.34 -3.06
C ASP A 169 13.85 29.28 -1.71
N PRO A 170 14.52 29.58 -0.58
CA PRO A 170 13.90 29.59 0.74
C PRO A 170 12.77 30.63 0.90
N HIS A 171 12.75 31.67 0.07
CA HIS A 171 11.78 32.78 0.17
C HIS A 171 10.60 32.62 -0.79
N LYS A 172 10.53 31.51 -1.53
CA LYS A 172 9.41 31.19 -2.40
C LYS A 172 8.16 30.95 -1.55
N VAL A 173 7.17 31.83 -1.67
CA VAL A 173 5.86 31.69 -1.03
C VAL A 173 4.82 31.52 -2.14
N GLU A 174 4.46 30.26 -2.45
CA GLU A 174 3.37 29.98 -3.36
C GLU A 174 2.04 30.01 -2.60
N ALA A 175 1.20 31.00 -2.92
CA ALA A 175 -0.16 31.03 -2.42
C ALA A 175 -0.98 29.94 -3.14
N LEU A 176 -1.22 28.81 -2.48
CA LEU A 176 -2.17 27.80 -2.94
C LEU A 176 -3.58 28.40 -2.90
N THR A 177 -4.04 28.93 -4.03
CA THR A 177 -5.42 29.43 -4.23
C THR A 177 -6.37 28.25 -4.31
N ASN A 178 -6.64 27.69 -3.14
CA ASN A 178 -7.47 26.52 -2.97
C ASN A 178 -8.96 26.90 -3.10
N VAL A 179 -9.67 26.19 -3.97
CA VAL A 179 -11.11 26.37 -4.16
C VAL A 179 -11.84 25.09 -3.75
N ASP A 180 -12.99 25.24 -3.10
CA ASP A 180 -13.85 24.11 -2.77
C ASP A 180 -14.76 23.79 -3.96
N LEU A 181 -14.94 22.50 -4.26
CA LEU A 181 -15.73 22.06 -5.40
C LEU A 181 -17.18 22.59 -5.36
N PRO A 182 -17.90 22.59 -4.23
CA PRO A 182 -19.24 23.19 -4.18
C PRO A 182 -19.24 24.68 -4.51
N PHE A 183 -18.19 25.41 -4.11
CA PHE A 183 -18.05 26.82 -4.41
C PHE A 183 -17.80 27.06 -5.91
N LEU A 184 -17.01 26.19 -6.56
CA LEU A 184 -16.82 26.21 -8.01
C LEU A 184 -18.14 25.96 -8.77
N LEU A 185 -19.03 25.14 -8.21
CA LEU A 185 -20.37 24.88 -8.74
C LEU A 185 -21.38 26.01 -8.44
N GLY A 186 -20.93 27.11 -7.83
CA GLY A 186 -21.77 28.27 -7.50
C GLY A 186 -22.58 28.12 -6.21
N VAL A 187 -22.39 27.04 -5.46
CA VAL A 187 -23.10 26.77 -4.21
C VAL A 187 -22.35 27.42 -3.05
N ARG A 188 -22.96 28.44 -2.45
CA ARG A 188 -22.36 29.23 -1.35
C ARG A 188 -22.98 28.97 0.02
N ASP A 189 -24.15 28.33 0.05
CA ASP A 189 -24.78 27.91 1.30
C ASP A 189 -24.07 26.66 1.86
N GLU A 190 -23.76 26.64 3.15
CA GLU A 190 -22.95 25.58 3.76
C GLU A 190 -23.69 24.22 3.77
N THR A 191 -25.00 24.24 4.00
CA THR A 191 -25.83 23.03 4.00
C THR A 191 -25.94 22.46 2.60
N MET A 192 -26.24 23.31 1.61
CA MET A 192 -26.30 22.89 0.22
C MET A 192 -24.93 22.42 -0.30
N ALA A 193 -23.84 23.06 0.11
CA ALA A 193 -22.49 22.67 -0.25
C ALA A 193 -22.16 21.26 0.28
N THR A 194 -22.57 20.95 1.51
CA THR A 194 -22.44 19.61 2.10
C THR A 194 -23.20 18.57 1.29
N ILE A 195 -24.47 18.84 0.96
CA ILE A 195 -25.33 17.91 0.23
C ILE A 195 -24.76 17.65 -1.16
N VAL A 196 -24.36 18.70 -1.88
CA VAL A 196 -23.75 18.57 -3.21
C VAL A 196 -22.44 17.78 -3.15
N GLY A 197 -21.57 18.07 -2.18
CA GLY A 197 -20.34 17.31 -1.97
C GLY A 197 -20.61 15.83 -1.66
N ALA A 198 -21.58 15.54 -0.78
CA ALA A 198 -21.99 14.17 -0.45
C ALA A 198 -22.58 13.43 -1.65
N LEU A 199 -23.38 14.10 -2.49
CA LEU A 199 -23.92 13.54 -3.73
C LEU A 199 -22.82 13.25 -4.74
N ILE A 200 -21.79 14.10 -4.85
CA ILE A 200 -20.64 13.86 -5.74
C ILE A 200 -19.84 12.66 -5.26
N VAL A 201 -19.55 12.56 -3.96
CA VAL A 201 -18.84 11.42 -3.38
C VAL A 201 -19.66 10.13 -3.53
N GLY A 202 -20.97 10.17 -3.24
CA GLY A 202 -21.87 9.04 -3.44
C GLY A 202 -21.96 8.63 -4.91
N GLY A 203 -22.09 9.61 -5.81
CA GLY A 203 -22.08 9.41 -7.25
C GLY A 203 -20.78 8.78 -7.75
N TYR A 204 -19.63 9.20 -7.21
CA TYR A 204 -18.34 8.58 -7.49
C TYR A 204 -18.34 7.09 -7.15
N PHE A 205 -18.85 6.70 -5.98
CA PHE A 205 -18.93 5.28 -5.61
C PHE A 205 -19.93 4.53 -6.50
N VAL A 206 -21.12 5.08 -6.77
CA VAL A 206 -22.12 4.41 -7.62
C VAL A 206 -21.59 4.19 -9.04
N VAL A 207 -21.07 5.25 -9.67
CA VAL A 207 -20.48 5.18 -11.02
C VAL A 207 -19.22 4.32 -11.01
N GLY A 208 -18.41 4.44 -9.97
CA GLY A 208 -17.19 3.65 -9.77
C GLY A 208 -17.48 2.15 -9.69
N TYR A 209 -18.47 1.73 -8.90
CA TYR A 209 -18.86 0.33 -8.81
C TYR A 209 -19.44 -0.19 -10.13
N ALA A 210 -20.23 0.63 -10.83
CA ALA A 210 -20.72 0.27 -12.16
C ALA A 210 -19.57 0.10 -13.17
N ALA A 211 -18.58 1.00 -13.15
CA ALA A 211 -17.39 0.92 -13.98
C ALA A 211 -16.51 -0.28 -13.61
N PHE A 212 -16.34 -0.57 -12.32
CA PHE A 212 -15.60 -1.74 -11.84
C PHE A 212 -16.28 -3.04 -12.26
N TYR A 213 -17.61 -3.12 -12.14
CA TYR A 213 -18.40 -4.24 -12.65
C TYR A 213 -18.24 -4.42 -14.17
N ALA A 214 -18.32 -3.31 -14.93
CA ALA A 214 -18.12 -3.33 -16.37
C ALA A 214 -16.70 -3.76 -16.75
N LEU A 215 -15.68 -3.32 -16.00
CA LEU A 215 -14.28 -3.73 -16.16
C LEU A 215 -14.14 -5.24 -15.92
N CYS A 216 -14.66 -5.76 -14.80
CA CYS A 216 -14.61 -7.19 -14.51
C CYS A 216 -15.33 -8.01 -15.58
N ARG A 217 -16.48 -7.53 -16.08
CA ARG A 217 -17.22 -8.16 -17.18
C ARG A 217 -16.44 -8.15 -18.48
N GLY A 218 -15.78 -7.04 -18.83
CA GLY A 218 -14.94 -6.94 -20.02
C GLY A 218 -13.70 -7.83 -19.96
N VAL A 219 -13.11 -7.95 -18.77
CA VAL A 219 -11.92 -8.78 -18.53
C VAL A 219 -12.23 -10.29 -18.58
N LYS A 220 -13.36 -10.71 -18.00
CA LYS A 220 -13.75 -12.13 -17.91
C LYS A 220 -14.66 -12.60 -19.06
N GLY A 221 -15.26 -11.68 -19.81
CA GLY A 221 -16.09 -11.98 -20.97
C GLY A 221 -17.25 -12.92 -20.64
N ALA A 222 -17.31 -14.05 -21.34
CA ALA A 222 -18.37 -15.05 -21.18
C ALA A 222 -18.34 -15.78 -19.82
N GLU A 223 -17.18 -15.87 -19.17
CA GLU A 223 -17.01 -16.56 -17.88
C GLU A 223 -17.42 -15.68 -16.67
N PHE A 224 -17.87 -14.46 -16.93
CA PHE A 224 -18.17 -13.49 -15.87
C PHE A 224 -19.28 -13.92 -14.89
N PRO A 225 -20.42 -14.51 -15.33
CA PRO A 225 -21.45 -14.96 -14.41
C PRO A 225 -20.94 -16.02 -13.43
N ASP A 226 -20.26 -17.04 -13.94
CA ASP A 226 -19.65 -18.11 -13.15
C ASP A 226 -18.56 -17.57 -12.20
N PHE A 227 -17.81 -16.57 -12.66
CA PHE A 227 -16.78 -15.92 -11.84
C PHE A 227 -17.40 -15.14 -10.67
N ILE A 228 -18.46 -14.37 -10.90
CA ILE A 228 -19.15 -13.62 -9.84
C ILE A 228 -19.83 -14.55 -8.83
N GLU A 229 -20.40 -15.66 -9.29
CA GLU A 229 -20.98 -16.67 -8.39
C GLU A 229 -19.93 -17.27 -7.45
N ARG A 230 -18.76 -17.62 -7.98
CA ARG A 230 -17.64 -18.15 -7.18
C ARG A 230 -17.00 -17.09 -6.26
N TRP A 231 -16.86 -15.87 -6.76
CA TRP A 231 -16.24 -14.78 -6.00
C TRP A 231 -17.14 -14.29 -4.88
N GLY A 232 -18.44 -14.20 -5.15
CA GLY A 232 -19.46 -13.74 -4.21
C GLY A 232 -19.54 -12.21 -4.12
N TRP A 233 -20.75 -11.70 -3.93
CA TRP A 233 -21.03 -10.26 -3.89
C TRP A 233 -20.30 -9.51 -2.77
N ALA A 234 -20.06 -10.16 -1.62
CA ALA A 234 -19.33 -9.54 -0.51
C ALA A 234 -17.86 -9.28 -0.85
N ARG A 235 -17.17 -10.24 -1.48
CA ARG A 235 -15.77 -10.07 -1.89
C ARG A 235 -15.64 -9.07 -3.03
N PHE A 236 -16.60 -9.11 -3.98
CA PHE A 236 -16.68 -8.12 -5.06
C PHE A 236 -16.86 -6.70 -4.48
N GLY A 237 -17.79 -6.53 -3.54
CA GLY A 237 -18.04 -5.25 -2.88
C GLY A 237 -16.80 -4.72 -2.15
N LEU A 238 -16.15 -5.56 -1.33
CA LEU A 238 -14.95 -5.15 -0.62
C LEU A 238 -13.76 -4.85 -1.55
N THR A 239 -13.55 -5.67 -2.59
CA THR A 239 -12.49 -5.42 -3.59
C THR A 239 -12.77 -4.13 -4.34
N GLY A 240 -14.02 -3.92 -4.77
CA GLY A 240 -14.44 -2.69 -5.42
C GLY A 240 -14.26 -1.48 -4.51
N PHE A 241 -14.61 -1.57 -3.23
CA PHE A 241 -14.40 -0.50 -2.25
C PHE A 241 -12.93 -0.09 -2.17
N LEU A 242 -12.02 -1.06 -1.99
CA LEU A 242 -10.58 -0.81 -1.89
C LEU A 242 -10.01 -0.25 -3.20
N PHE A 243 -10.42 -0.82 -4.33
CA PHE A 243 -9.99 -0.38 -5.66
C PHE A 243 -10.44 1.05 -5.95
N LEU A 244 -11.69 1.39 -5.63
CA LEU A 244 -12.22 2.74 -5.81
C LEU A 244 -11.53 3.74 -4.89
N ASN A 245 -11.29 3.41 -3.61
CA ASN A 245 -10.52 4.31 -2.74
C ASN A 245 -9.10 4.55 -3.26
N MET A 246 -8.45 3.53 -3.82
CA MET A 246 -7.13 3.68 -4.46
C MET A 246 -7.18 4.68 -5.62
N TRP A 247 -8.18 4.56 -6.50
CA TRP A 247 -8.37 5.51 -7.61
C TRP A 247 -8.88 6.88 -7.18
N ALA A 248 -9.57 6.97 -6.04
CA ALA A 248 -10.01 8.23 -5.46
C ALA A 248 -8.81 9.09 -5.05
N VAL A 249 -7.73 8.47 -4.54
CA VAL A 249 -6.46 9.16 -4.27
C VAL A 249 -5.91 9.80 -5.53
N VAL A 250 -5.82 9.03 -6.62
CA VAL A 250 -5.34 9.53 -7.91
C VAL A 250 -6.22 10.66 -8.44
N ALA A 251 -7.54 10.45 -8.46
CA ALA A 251 -8.49 11.44 -8.93
C ALA A 251 -8.40 12.73 -8.12
N LYS A 252 -8.29 12.64 -6.79
CA LYS A 252 -8.14 13.79 -5.90
C LYS A 252 -6.83 14.55 -6.16
N MET A 253 -5.72 13.85 -6.33
CA MET A 253 -4.44 14.46 -6.68
C MET A 253 -4.52 15.20 -8.03
N MET A 254 -5.13 14.57 -9.04
CA MET A 254 -5.34 15.19 -10.35
C MET A 254 -6.23 16.44 -10.26
N MET A 255 -7.34 16.38 -9.51
CA MET A 255 -8.20 17.55 -9.28
C MET A 255 -7.44 18.69 -8.60
N ARG A 256 -6.54 18.37 -7.66
CA ARG A 256 -5.71 19.37 -6.99
C ARG A 256 -4.73 20.03 -7.95
N HIS A 257 -4.09 19.27 -8.83
CA HIS A 257 -3.12 19.82 -9.79
C HIS A 257 -3.75 20.56 -10.97
N LEU A 258 -4.90 20.07 -11.48
CA LEU A 258 -5.52 20.62 -12.70
C LEU A 258 -6.47 21.79 -12.41
N LEU A 259 -7.17 21.75 -11.27
CA LEU A 259 -8.28 22.67 -10.97
C LEU A 259 -8.12 23.38 -9.62
N ASN A 260 -7.01 23.17 -8.90
CA ASN A 260 -6.77 23.71 -7.55
C ASN A 260 -7.90 23.40 -6.54
N ILE A 261 -8.59 22.27 -6.73
CA ILE A 261 -9.69 21.86 -5.85
C ILE A 261 -9.11 21.29 -4.56
N LYS A 262 -9.41 21.91 -3.42
CA LYS A 262 -8.98 21.43 -2.10
C LYS A 262 -9.97 20.48 -1.47
N TYR A 263 -11.25 20.80 -1.45
CA TYR A 263 -12.29 19.95 -0.86
C TYR A 263 -13.38 19.62 -1.88
N ILE A 264 -13.74 18.34 -1.96
CA ILE A 264 -14.87 17.80 -2.73
C ILE A 264 -16.13 17.86 -1.85
N MET A 265 -15.99 17.45 -0.59
CA MET A 265 -17.06 17.51 0.40
C MET A 265 -16.57 18.30 1.60
N VAL A 266 -17.38 19.27 2.04
CA VAL A 266 -17.16 20.08 3.24
C VAL A 266 -18.41 19.92 4.09
N LEU A 267 -18.30 19.18 5.19
CA LEU A 267 -19.34 19.09 6.21
C LEU A 267 -18.92 19.99 7.37
N LYS A 268 -19.64 21.10 7.56
CA LYS A 268 -19.48 21.95 8.74
C LYS A 268 -20.67 21.77 9.66
N THR A 269 -20.38 21.44 10.92
CA THR A 269 -21.35 21.46 12.02
C THR A 269 -20.85 22.43 13.09
N PRO A 270 -21.70 22.85 14.05
CA PRO A 270 -21.28 23.72 15.15
C PRO A 270 -20.13 23.15 16.01
N TYR A 271 -19.92 21.83 16.00
CA TYR A 271 -18.96 21.15 16.87
C TYR A 271 -17.72 20.61 16.14
N PHE A 272 -17.86 20.23 14.87
CA PHE A 272 -16.77 19.67 14.08
C PHE A 272 -16.94 19.92 12.58
N SER A 273 -15.81 19.94 11.87
CA SER A 273 -15.78 19.98 10.41
C SER A 273 -15.11 18.72 9.84
N ILE A 274 -15.71 18.10 8.85
CA ILE A 274 -15.14 16.96 8.11
C ILE A 274 -15.05 17.36 6.65
N ASN A 275 -13.84 17.33 6.10
CA ASN A 275 -13.60 17.60 4.68
C ASN A 275 -12.91 16.42 4.01
N ILE A 276 -13.26 16.20 2.73
CA ILE A 276 -12.75 15.15 1.85
C ILE A 276 -12.34 15.76 0.52
#